data_AF-A0A925W9B8-F1
#
_entry.id   AF-A0A925W9B8-F1
#
_cell.length_a   1.000
_cell.length_b   1.000
_cell.length_c   1.000
_cell.angle_alpha   90.00
_cell.angle_beta   90.00
_cell.angle_gamma   90.00
#
_symmetry.space_group_name_H-M   'P 1'
#
loop_
_entity.id
_entity.type
_entity.pdbx_description
1 polymer ?
#
loop_
_entity_poly.entity_id
_entity_poly.type
_entity_poly.pdbx_seq_one_letter_code
_entity_poly.pdbx_strand_id
1 'polypeptide(L)' 'MSRALTRTHLARPGALEAVLLRSGGAGLVIGTNRHSAPVAVQVFRPEPTRAVLVGSHRLAQVVVFRAIGAGAAVTVET' A
#
# COMPACT_ATOMS: atom_id res chain seq x y z
N MET A 1 28.45 -10.79 -16.50
CA MET A 1 28.38 -10.05 -15.22
C MET A 1 28.05 -8.58 -15.51
N SER A 2 26.76 -8.26 -15.72
CA SER A 2 26.32 -6.92 -16.12
C SER A 2 25.81 -6.14 -14.91
N ARG A 3 26.42 -4.98 -14.68
CA ARG A 3 26.33 -4.14 -13.49
C ARG A 3 25.10 -3.23 -13.65
N ALA A 4 24.08 -3.41 -12.81
CA ALA A 4 22.90 -2.54 -12.79
C ALA A 4 23.33 -1.11 -12.45
N LEU A 5 23.19 -0.21 -13.42
CA LEU A 5 23.39 1.22 -13.23
C LEU A 5 22.18 1.78 -12.49
N THR A 6 22.26 1.87 -11.16
CA THR A 6 21.32 2.66 -10.37
C THR A 6 21.53 4.13 -10.73
N ARG A 7 20.84 4.58 -11.78
CA ARG A 7 20.81 5.98 -12.21
C ARG A 7 20.01 6.77 -11.19
N THR A 8 20.69 7.48 -10.32
CA THR A 8 20.05 8.44 -9.41
C THR A 8 19.45 9.57 -10.25
N HIS A 9 18.13 9.62 -10.33
CA HIS A 9 17.43 10.73 -10.97
C HIS A 9 17.23 11.84 -9.92
N LEU A 10 17.92 12.96 -10.09
CA LEU A 10 17.68 14.16 -9.28
C LEU A 10 16.35 14.78 -9.72
N ALA A 11 15.27 14.42 -9.01
CA ALA A 11 13.98 15.05 -9.22
C ALA A 11 14.08 16.54 -8.85
N ARG A 12 13.62 17.42 -9.74
CA ARG A 12 13.46 18.85 -9.42
C ARG A 12 12.53 18.99 -8.19
N PRO A 13 12.71 19.98 -7.30
CA PRO A 13 11.86 20.14 -6.13
C PRO A 13 10.36 20.13 -6.42
N GLY A 14 9.92 20.73 -7.54
CA GLY A 14 8.51 20.67 -7.98
C GLY A 14 8.06 19.31 -8.55
N ALA A 15 8.98 18.45 -8.99
CA ALA A 15 8.67 17.07 -9.36
C ALA A 15 8.50 16.18 -8.12
N LEU A 16 9.09 16.56 -6.97
CA LEU A 16 8.79 15.89 -5.70
C LEU A 16 7.32 16.06 -5.38
N GLU A 17 6.67 17.19 -5.62
CA GLU A 17 5.23 17.35 -5.36
C GLU A 17 4.36 16.35 -6.12
N ALA A 18 4.76 15.94 -7.33
CA ALA A 18 4.07 14.89 -8.10
C ALA A 18 4.33 13.48 -7.53
N VAL A 19 5.40 13.30 -6.76
CA VAL A 19 5.81 12.05 -6.09
C VAL A 19 5.43 12.04 -4.61
N LEU A 20 5.11 13.20 -4.03
CA LEU A 20 4.58 13.35 -2.68
C LEU A 20 3.27 12.58 -2.67
N LEU A 21 3.38 11.33 -2.21
CA LEU A 21 2.24 10.53 -1.82
C LEU A 21 1.49 11.42 -0.82
N ARG A 22 0.33 11.95 -1.23
CA ARG A 22 -0.55 12.65 -0.30
C ARG A 22 -0.83 11.65 0.81
N SER A 23 -0.12 11.78 1.92
CA SER A 23 -0.32 11.03 3.15
C SER A 23 -1.57 11.55 3.85
N GLY A 24 -2.65 11.76 3.11
CA GLY A 24 -3.98 11.98 3.63
C GLY A 24 -4.70 10.64 3.66
N GLY A 25 -4.73 9.99 4.83
CA GLY A 25 -5.48 8.77 5.05
C GLY A 25 -4.97 7.58 4.24
N ALA A 26 -3.84 7.00 4.68
CA ALA A 26 -3.19 5.83 4.07
C ALA A 26 -4.08 4.58 4.20
N GLY A 27 -5.16 4.59 3.44
CA GLY A 27 -6.10 3.50 3.32
C GLY A 27 -5.57 2.47 2.33
N LEU A 28 -5.79 1.20 2.64
CA LEU A 28 -5.55 0.09 1.74
C LEU A 28 -6.83 -0.18 0.95
N VAL A 29 -6.80 -0.02 -0.38
CA VAL A 29 -7.95 -0.42 -1.22
C VAL A 29 -8.03 -1.94 -1.22
N ILE A 30 -9.17 -2.52 -0.84
CA ILE A 30 -9.41 -3.98 -0.78
C ILE A 30 -10.20 -4.48 -1.99
N GLY A 31 -10.96 -3.61 -2.64
CA GLY A 31 -11.70 -3.95 -3.86
C GLY A 31 -12.64 -2.83 -4.26
N THR A 32 -13.67 -3.20 -5.01
CA THR A 32 -14.79 -2.33 -5.35
C THR A 32 -16.07 -2.89 -4.74
N ASN A 33 -17.01 -2.01 -4.40
CA ASN A 33 -18.33 -2.43 -3.96
C ASN A 33 -19.23 -2.78 -5.16
N ARG A 34 -20.47 -3.20 -4.89
CA ARG A 34 -21.49 -3.49 -5.92
C ARG A 34 -21.83 -2.32 -6.86
N HIS A 35 -21.46 -1.09 -6.47
CA HIS A 35 -21.63 0.12 -7.27
C HIS A 35 -20.32 0.54 -7.95
N SER A 36 -19.34 -0.36 -8.01
CA SER A 36 -18.00 -0.13 -8.58
C SER A 36 -17.18 0.95 -7.89
N ALA A 37 -17.61 1.44 -6.73
CA ALA A 37 -16.83 2.41 -5.96
C ALA A 37 -15.74 1.71 -5.14
N PRO A 38 -14.54 2.29 -5.03
CA PRO A 38 -13.43 1.68 -4.29
C PRO A 38 -13.75 1.55 -2.80
N VAL A 39 -13.42 0.39 -2.24
CA VAL A 39 -13.51 0.12 -0.80
C VAL A 39 -12.12 0.20 -0.23
N ALA A 40 -11.87 1.19 0.62
CA ALA A 40 -10.60 1.41 1.30
C ALA A 40 -10.73 1.20 2.82
N VAL A 41 -9.74 0.56 3.43
CA VAL A 41 -9.62 0.38 4.89
C VAL A 41 -8.45 1.19 5.42
N GLN A 42 -8.67 1.98 6.46
CA GLN A 42 -7.67 2.88 7.03
C GLN A 42 -6.77 2.14 8.02
N VAL A 43 -5.90 1.26 7.51
CA VAL A 43 -5.02 0.39 8.31
C VAL A 43 -3.68 1.04 8.66
N PHE A 44 -3.24 2.07 7.92
CA PHE A 44 -1.98 2.77 8.17
C PHE A 44 -2.24 4.11 8.86
N ARG A 45 -2.63 4.03 10.13
CA ARG A 45 -2.83 5.21 11.00
C ARG A 45 -1.65 5.40 11.95
N PRO A 46 -1.46 6.61 12.51
CA PRO A 46 -0.52 6.83 13.60
C PRO A 46 -0.81 5.94 14.81
N GLU A 47 -2.09 5.72 15.12
CA GLU A 47 -2.52 4.80 16.16
C GLU A 47 -2.53 3.35 15.68
N PRO A 48 -2.03 2.40 16.50
CA PRO A 48 -2.06 0.98 16.16
C PRO A 48 -3.49 0.50 15.84
N THR A 49 -3.69 0.02 14.61
CA THR A 49 -4.98 -0.48 14.14
C THR A 49 -4.98 -2.01 14.17
N ARG A 50 -5.87 -2.62 14.94
CA ARG A 50 -6.13 -4.06 14.92
C ARG A 50 -7.37 -4.36 14.09
N ALA A 51 -7.28 -5.35 13.21
CA ALA A 51 -8.39 -5.79 12.38
C ALA A 51 -8.38 -7.31 12.24
N VAL A 52 -9.57 -7.88 12.01
CA VAL A 52 -9.73 -9.30 11.69
C VAL A 52 -10.12 -9.42 10.23
N LEU A 53 -9.40 -10.25 9.48
CA LEU A 53 -9.75 -10.58 8.11
C LEU A 53 -10.53 -11.88 8.09
N VAL A 54 -11.84 -11.79 7.84
CA VAL A 54 -12.70 -12.97 7.66
C VAL A 54 -12.82 -13.27 6.18
N GLY A 55 -12.40 -14.46 5.76
CA GLY A 55 -12.51 -14.87 4.37
C GLY A 55 -11.53 -15.98 4.02
N SER A 56 -11.17 -16.05 2.74
CA SER A 56 -10.25 -17.07 2.23
C SER A 56 -8.79 -16.65 2.41
N HIS A 57 -7.89 -17.63 2.36
CA HIS A 57 -6.45 -17.38 2.28
C HIS A 57 -6.07 -16.46 1.11
N ARG A 58 -6.81 -16.52 -0.02
CA ARG A 58 -6.58 -15.64 -1.16
C ARG A 58 -6.85 -14.17 -0.83
N LEU A 59 -7.85 -13.90 0.01
CA LEU A 59 -8.11 -12.55 0.48
C LEU A 59 -6.92 -12.01 1.28
N ALA A 60 -6.34 -12.84 2.16
CA ALA A 60 -5.13 -12.48 2.90
C ALA A 60 -3.97 -12.16 1.96
N GLN A 61 -3.73 -12.98 0.94
CA GLN A 61 -2.69 -12.70 -0.06
C GLN A 61 -2.89 -11.35 -0.76
N VAL A 62 -4.12 -11.05 -1.21
CA VAL A 62 -4.42 -9.77 -1.87
C VAL A 62 -4.16 -8.59 -0.94
N VAL A 63 -4.59 -8.69 0.32
CA VAL A 63 -4.35 -7.66 1.33
C VAL A 63 -2.85 -7.45 1.54
N VAL A 64 -2.08 -8.53 1.73
CA VAL A 64 -0.62 -8.46 1.91
C VAL A 64 0.08 -7.82 0.72
N PHE A 65 -0.21 -8.27 -0.50
CA PHE A 65 0.42 -7.70 -1.69
C PHE A 65 0.09 -6.22 -1.89
N ARG A 66 -1.14 -5.80 -1.61
CA ARG A 66 -1.52 -4.39 -1.71
C ARG A 66 -0.89 -3.56 -0.61
N ALA A 67 -0.75 -4.10 0.60
CA ALA A 67 -0.08 -3.43 1.70
C ALA A 67 1.39 -3.18 1.36
N ILE A 68 2.08 -4.18 0.80
CA ILE A 68 3.45 -4.04 0.30
C ILE A 68 3.51 -2.99 -0.81
N GLY A 69 2.56 -3.02 -1.77
CA GLY A 69 2.47 -2.01 -2.83
C GLY A 69 2.22 -0.58 -2.31
N ALA A 70 1.62 -0.44 -1.14
CA ALA A 70 1.45 0.84 -0.44
C ALA A 70 2.69 1.24 0.40
N GLY A 71 3.74 0.43 0.43
CA GLY A 71 4.98 0.68 1.18
C GLY A 71 5.00 0.09 2.60
N ALA A 72 4.05 -0.78 2.96
CA ALA A 72 4.01 -1.39 4.28
C ALA A 72 4.99 -2.57 4.40
N ALA A 73 5.64 -2.68 5.56
CA ALA A 73 6.29 -3.91 5.99
C ALA A 73 5.24 -4.87 6.58
N VAL A 74 5.30 -6.14 6.21
CA VAL A 74 4.31 -7.15 6.60
C VAL A 74 5.00 -8.38 7.18
N THR A 75 4.54 -8.82 8.35
CA THR A 75 4.91 -10.10 8.98
C THR A 75 3.66 -10.99 9.01
N VAL A 76 3.83 -12.28 8.72
CA VAL A 76 2.74 -13.28 8.76
C VAL A 76 3.15 -14.38 9.75
N GLU A 77 2.23 -14.74 10.63
CA GLU A 77 2.36 -15.81 11.62
C GLU A 77 1.12 -16.71 11.52
N THR A 78 1.29 -18.02 11.73
CA THR A 78 0.23 -19.04 11.60
C THR A 78 0.26 -20.04 12.74
#